data_AF-A0A2N3C6H8-F1
#
_entry.id   AF-A0A2N3C6H8-F1
#
_cell.length_a   1.000
_cell.length_b   1.000
_cell.length_c   1.000
_cell.angle_alpha   90.00
_cell.angle_beta   90.00
_cell.angle_gamma   90.00
#
_symmetry.space_group_name_H-M   'P 1'
#
loop_
_entity.id
_entity.type
_entity.pdbx_description
1 polymer ?
#
loop_
_entity_poly.entity_id
_entity_poly.type
_entity_poly.pdbx_seq_one_letter_code
_entity_poly.pdbx_strand_id
1 'polypeptide(L)' 'MQVRVQSEPFDAGAELNLFSAAQVGAGAVVSFSGIVRDLPGASLQAMEIEHYPGMTQKAIAAIADEAAGRWGLTGV' A
#
# COMPACT_ATOMS: atom_id res chain seq x y z
N MET A 1 0.27 -10.74 5.08
CA MET A 1 0.64 -10.06 3.83
C MET A 1 -0.47 -10.13 2.82
N GLN A 2 -1.08 -8.99 2.52
CA GLN A 2 -2.10 -8.83 1.49
C GLN A 2 -1.61 -7.80 0.48
N VAL A 3 -1.46 -8.19 -0.80
CA VAL A 3 -1.10 -7.29 -1.90
C VAL A 3 -2.28 -7.20 -2.85
N ARG A 4 -2.75 -5.97 -3.12
CA ARG A 4 -3.89 -5.71 -3.99
C ARG A 4 -3.53 -4.56 -4.95
N VAL A 5 -3.77 -4.77 -6.24
CA VAL A 5 -3.70 -3.73 -7.27
C VAL A 5 -5.03 -3.76 -7.98
N GLN A 6 -5.75 -2.63 -7.96
CA GLN A 6 -7.12 -2.51 -8.45
C GLN A 6 -7.36 -1.11 -9.00
N SER A 7 -8.38 -0.97 -9.85
CA SER A 7 -8.78 0.32 -10.41
C SER A 7 -9.82 1.03 -9.53
N GLU A 8 -10.57 0.25 -8.75
CA GLU A 8 -11.62 0.73 -7.88
C GLU A 8 -11.03 1.47 -6.68
N PRO A 9 -11.70 2.54 -6.20
CA PRO A 9 -11.31 3.18 -4.96
C PRO A 9 -11.41 2.21 -3.78
N PHE A 10 -10.60 2.44 -2.75
CA PHE A 10 -10.67 1.71 -1.49
C PHE A 10 -10.71 2.71 -0.33
N ASP A 11 -11.25 2.26 0.80
CA ASP A 11 -11.24 3.03 2.04
C ASP A 11 -9.96 2.71 2.84
N ALA A 12 -9.02 3.64 2.83
CA ALA A 12 -7.74 3.48 3.53
C ALA A 12 -7.91 3.30 5.05
N GLY A 13 -8.92 3.93 5.65
CA GLY A 13 -9.22 3.79 7.08
C GLY A 13 -9.75 2.41 7.42
N ALA A 14 -10.65 1.87 6.58
CA ALA A 14 -11.16 0.51 6.75
C ALA A 14 -10.04 -0.53 6.63
N GLU A 15 -9.17 -0.41 5.62
CA GLU A 15 -8.03 -1.33 5.44
C GLU A 15 -7.04 -1.24 6.61
N LEU A 16 -6.74 -0.04 7.11
CA LEU A 16 -5.86 0.16 8.27
C LEU A 16 -6.46 -0.42 9.55
N ASN A 17 -7.76 -0.25 9.77
CA ASN A 17 -8.46 -0.82 10.93
C ASN A 17 -8.43 -2.35 10.90
N LEU A 18 -8.72 -2.95 9.74
CA LEU A 18 -8.63 -4.40 9.54
C LEU A 18 -7.22 -4.93 9.79
N PHE A 19 -6.20 -4.25 9.25
CA PHE A 19 -4.81 -4.63 9.47
C PHE A 19 -4.44 -4.54 10.96
N SER A 20 -4.76 -3.43 11.62
CA SER A 20 -4.41 -3.19 13.03
C SER A 20 -5.05 -4.21 13.96
N ALA A 21 -6.31 -4.60 13.69
CA ALA A 21 -7.00 -5.63 14.47
C ALA A 21 -6.33 -7.01 14.34
N ALA A 22 -5.65 -7.29 13.24
CA ALA A 22 -4.92 -8.55 13.03
C ALA A 22 -3.51 -8.56 13.68
N GLN A 23 -2.95 -7.40 14.05
CA GLN A 23 -1.60 -7.30 14.62
C GLN A 23 -1.58 -7.46 16.15
N VAL A 24 -1.85 -8.67 16.63
CA VAL A 24 -1.83 -8.96 18.08
C VAL A 24 -0.42 -8.82 18.63
N GLY A 25 -0.26 -7.97 19.65
CA GLY A 25 1.03 -7.74 20.32
C GLY A 25 1.95 -6.71 19.63
N ALA A 26 1.51 -6.09 18.53
CA ALA A 26 2.23 -4.98 17.93
C ALA A 26 2.11 -3.71 18.79
N GLY A 27 3.25 -3.07 19.10
CA GLY A 27 3.29 -1.81 19.85
C GLY A 27 3.06 -0.55 19.00
N ALA A 28 3.08 -0.69 17.67
CA ALA A 28 2.85 0.40 16.74
C ALA A 28 2.36 -0.14 15.39
N VAL A 29 1.52 0.65 14.72
CA VAL A 29 1.12 0.45 13.32
C VAL A 29 1.42 1.73 12.56
N VAL A 30 2.02 1.60 11.38
CA VAL A 30 2.36 2.73 10.51
C VAL A 30 1.74 2.49 9.14
N SER A 31 1.17 3.53 8.55
CA SER A 31 0.63 3.50 7.19
C SER A 31 1.09 4.70 6.38
N PHE A 32 1.12 4.52 5.07
CA PHE A 32 1.38 5.58 4.10
C PHE A 32 0.28 5.57 3.05
N SER A 33 -0.28 6.74 2.74
CA SER A 33 -1.29 6.92 1.70
C SER A 33 -0.82 7.98 0.71
N GLY A 34 -0.65 7.60 -0.55
CA GLY A 34 -0.32 8.51 -1.64
C GLY A 34 -1.60 9.04 -2.29
N ILE A 35 -1.71 10.36 -2.43
CA ILE A 35 -2.81 11.02 -3.13
C ILE A 35 -2.21 11.78 -4.32
N VAL A 36 -2.87 11.70 -5.49
CA VAL A 36 -2.47 12.46 -6.67
C VAL A 36 -2.50 13.95 -6.35
N ARG A 37 -1.38 14.63 -6.61
CA ARG A 37 -1.24 16.07 -6.39
C ARG A 37 -1.22 16.81 -7.72
N ASP A 38 -1.57 18.09 -7.66
CA ASP A 38 -1.49 18.98 -8.81
C ASP A 38 -0.03 19.28 -9.20
N LEU A 39 0.18 19.79 -10.41
CA LEU A 39 1.48 20.22 -10.91
C LEU A 39 1.71 21.71 -10.59
N PRO A 40 2.93 22.13 -10.22
CA PRO A 40 3.22 23.55 -10.02
C PRO A 40 2.96 24.36 -11.30
N GLY A 41 2.04 25.33 -11.23
CA GLY A 41 1.75 26.25 -12.33
C GLY A 41 0.87 25.69 -13.46
N ALA A 42 0.32 24.48 -13.32
CA ALA A 42 -0.62 23.90 -14.28
C ALA A 42 -1.65 23.03 -13.54
N SER A 43 -2.91 23.02 -14.01
CA SER A 43 -3.92 22.13 -13.44
C SER A 43 -3.85 20.75 -14.10
N LEU A 44 -3.55 19.73 -13.31
CA LEU A 44 -3.55 18.33 -13.68
C LEU A 44 -5.01 17.84 -13.79
N GLN A 45 -5.39 17.35 -14.96
CA GLN A 45 -6.73 16.77 -15.17
C GLN A 45 -6.84 15.36 -14.61
N ALA A 46 -5.86 14.50 -14.91
CA ALA A 46 -5.81 13.12 -14.45
C ALA A 46 -4.37 12.57 -14.46
N MET A 47 -4.14 11.54 -13.66
CA MET A 47 -2.94 10.70 -13.72
C MET A 47 -3.36 9.28 -14.08
N GLU A 48 -2.95 8.81 -15.25
CA GLU A 48 -3.21 7.45 -15.69
C GLU A 48 -2.04 6.54 -15.29
N ILE A 49 -2.36 5.41 -14.65
CA ILE A 49 -1.36 4.43 -14.21
C ILE A 49 -1.73 3.08 -14.81
N GLU A 50 -0.80 2.50 -15.54
CA GLU A 50 -0.90 1.14 -16.04
C GLU A 50 0.08 0.23 -15.34
N HIS A 51 -0.25 -1.07 -15.28
CA HIS A 51 0.61 -2.07 -14.68
C HIS A 51 0.51 -3.38 -15.44
N TYR A 52 1.56 -4.21 -15.33
CA TYR A 52 1.55 -5.57 -15.88
C TYR A 52 0.89 -6.51 -14.86
N PRO A 53 -0.30 -7.08 -15.17
CA PRO A 53 -1.01 -7.93 -14.23
C PRO A 53 -0.16 -9.11 -13.77
N GLY A 54 -0.13 -9.36 -12.47
CA GLY A 54 0.67 -10.41 -11.83
C GLY A 54 2.13 -10.04 -11.61
N MET A 55 2.80 -9.34 -12.54
CA MET A 55 4.20 -8.94 -12.37
C MET A 55 4.35 -7.85 -11.29
N THR A 56 3.50 -6.83 -11.33
CA THR A 56 3.53 -5.74 -10.35
C THR A 56 3.23 -6.24 -8.94
N GLN A 57 2.22 -7.10 -8.77
CA GLN A 57 1.87 -7.70 -7.49
C GLN A 57 3.03 -8.53 -6.92
N LYS A 58 3.73 -9.30 -7.76
CA LYS A 58 4.92 -10.07 -7.36
C LYS A 58 6.06 -9.17 -6.90
N ALA A 59 6.32 -8.07 -7.61
CA ALA A 59 7.36 -7.13 -7.22
C ALA A 59 7.05 -6.46 -5.87
N ILE A 60 5.80 -6.05 -5.64
CA ILE A 60 5.35 -5.48 -4.36
C ILE A 60 5.49 -6.51 -3.24
N ALA A 61 5.07 -7.75 -3.46
CA ALA A 61 5.21 -8.83 -2.48
C ALA A 61 6.68 -9.08 -2.10
N ALA A 62 7.59 -9.09 -3.07
CA ALA A 62 9.02 -9.26 -2.81
C ALA A 62 9.60 -8.15 -1.92
N ILE A 63 9.20 -6.88 -2.14
CA ILE A 63 9.63 -5.75 -1.31
C ILE A 63 9.08 -5.89 0.13
N ALA A 64 7.82 -6.31 0.26
CA ALA A 64 7.19 -6.52 1.56
C ALA A 64 7.85 -7.69 2.35
N ASP A 65 8.19 -8.79 1.68
CA ASP A 65 8.92 -9.92 2.28
C ASP A 65 10.33 -9.51 2.72
N GLU A 66 11.05 -8.76 1.88
CA GLU A 66 12.36 -8.19 2.22
C GLU A 66 12.28 -7.28 3.45
N ALA A 67 11.23 -6.46 3.53
CA ALA A 67 10.99 -5.59 4.68
C ALA A 67 10.72 -6.38 5.97
N ALA A 68 9.82 -7.36 5.91
CA ALA A 68 9.50 -8.21 7.05
C ALA A 68 10.73 -8.93 7.59
N GLY A 69 11.58 -9.48 6.68
CA GLY A 69 12.82 -10.16 7.04
C GLY A 69 13.89 -9.25 7.66
N ARG A 70 13.96 -7.98 7.24
CA ARG A 70 14.96 -7.02 7.75
C ARG A 70 14.62 -6.46 9.13
N TRP A 71 13.34 -6.21 9.40
CA TRP A 71 12.91 -5.43 10.56
C TRP A 71 12.16 -6.23 11.63
N GLY A 72 11.90 -7.53 11.40
CA GLY A 72 11.18 -8.36 12.37
C GLY A 72 9.74 -7.90 12.58
N LEU A 73 9.08 -7.48 11.49
CA LEU A 73 7.72 -6.95 11.53
C LEU A 73 6.73 -8.08 11.85
N THR A 74 5.72 -7.77 12.68
CA THR A 74 4.63 -8.72 12.98
C THR A 74 3.67 -8.89 11.80
N GLY A 75 3.62 -7.89 10.92
CA GLY A 75 2.82 -7.91 9.71
C GLY A 75 3.22 -6.80 8.74
N VAL A 76 2.95 -7.08 7.47
CA VAL A 76 3.00 -6.18 6.31
C VAL A 76 1.77 -6.49 5.46
#